data_AF-A0A3M7BI71-F1
#
_entry.id   AF-A0A3M7BI71-F1
#
_cell.length_a   1.000
_cell.length_b   1.000
_cell.length_c   1.000
_cell.angle_alpha   90.00
_cell.angle_beta   90.00
_cell.angle_gamma   90.00
#
_symmetry.space_group_name_H-M   'P 1'
#
loop_
_entity.id
_entity.type
_entity.pdbx_description
1 polymer ?
#
loop_
_entity_poly.entity_id
_entity_poly.type
_entity_poly.pdbx_seq_one_letter_code
_entity_poly.pdbx_strand_id
1 'polypeptide(L)'
;MGAQIKQYDGQLMHLKREMEKKRPVKRQRTMGNIFADSTIEELRLQRSELLEERQQLKNKQFETLVDARNTYTTRLLQDNKQRFMPSNMQLMVHCVSNTHYITHLLDPEPEGTLLDVNATGIPALRAWVLEIVAPSLLLAIEERIGKCCALVHGVAMWAQSTPQKRKAGILDVARAPGLSWPGFAETALRSTETTIDAYLLSPLHYKLGATVEAALGYHNTLQSTWHPSTLRAFFLKGGKHLTKRQALPTCWNEKLLDFQTKEVLNPNWSKMKEGVHKDLAGMVNKLIDELRDVPKQLGKIQFMMAARMENVKGLVTQYIGRIQRALAVRLETYDKELGNIKQNASFDMPRAYFTQAMRPMYENCSNMRGPGCIKGMMDVMSDHLSGIGRPSDPFSAMNASLRSKLSHAGDCAVRNLQSDVTDILRQLVQRFDAALAFENETRDEFLARQNIVPALDTALADMERIDRTLKELKQEPNV
;
A
#
# COMPACT_ATOMS: atom_id res chain seq x y z
N MET A 1 -22.65 -36.01 2.36
CA MET A 1 -22.96 -35.15 3.52
C MET A 1 -24.43 -35.21 3.92
N GLY A 2 -25.38 -34.61 3.19
CA GLY A 2 -26.80 -34.58 3.63
C GLY A 2 -27.45 -35.96 3.88
N ALA A 3 -27.17 -36.96 3.03
CA ALA A 3 -27.65 -38.33 3.24
C ALA A 3 -27.02 -39.03 4.46
N GLN A 4 -25.73 -38.77 4.72
CA GLN A 4 -25.00 -39.30 5.88
C GLN A 4 -25.48 -38.68 7.19
N ILE A 5 -25.80 -37.38 7.22
CA ILE A 5 -26.40 -36.73 8.40
C ILE A 5 -27.73 -37.42 8.76
N LYS A 6 -28.58 -37.69 7.75
CA LYS A 6 -29.83 -38.43 7.95
C LYS A 6 -29.62 -39.87 8.44
N GLN A 7 -28.58 -40.53 7.96
CA GLN A 7 -28.18 -41.85 8.43
C GLN A 7 -27.76 -41.82 9.91
N TYR A 8 -26.94 -40.85 10.30
CA TYR A 8 -26.55 -40.63 11.69
C TYR A 8 -27.74 -40.26 12.59
N ASP A 9 -28.68 -39.43 12.12
CA ASP A 9 -29.94 -39.16 12.83
C ASP A 9 -30.73 -40.47 13.10
N GLY A 10 -30.77 -41.37 12.12
CA GLY A 10 -31.39 -42.69 12.25
C GLY A 10 -30.68 -43.60 13.27
N GLN A 11 -29.35 -43.64 13.24
CA GLN A 11 -28.53 -44.42 14.18
C GLN A 11 -28.63 -43.89 15.61
N LEU A 12 -28.62 -42.56 15.80
CA LEU A 12 -28.81 -41.92 17.10
C LEU A 12 -30.21 -42.20 17.68
N MET A 13 -31.25 -42.20 16.84
CA MET A 13 -32.60 -42.58 17.24
C MET A 13 -32.68 -44.05 17.63
N HIS A 14 -31.99 -44.93 16.92
CA HIS A 14 -31.89 -46.35 17.27
C HIS A 14 -31.17 -46.56 18.61
N LEU A 15 -29.99 -45.95 18.81
CA LEU A 15 -29.24 -46.01 20.06
C LEU A 15 -30.04 -45.46 21.25
N LYS A 16 -30.77 -44.35 21.05
CA LYS A 16 -31.66 -43.80 22.08
C LYS A 16 -32.73 -44.82 22.50
N ARG A 17 -33.38 -45.49 21.53
CA ARG A 17 -34.37 -46.54 21.81
C ARG A 17 -33.75 -47.75 22.53
N GLU A 18 -32.55 -48.19 22.13
CA GLU A 18 -31.84 -49.29 22.79
C GLU A 18 -31.45 -48.95 24.23
N MET A 19 -30.99 -47.73 24.48
CA MET A 19 -30.73 -47.24 25.84
C MET A 19 -32.03 -47.17 26.67
N GLU A 20 -33.15 -46.73 26.09
CA GLU A 20 -34.45 -46.67 26.76
C GLU A 20 -34.99 -48.08 27.10
N LYS A 21 -34.81 -49.08 26.23
CA LYS A 21 -35.17 -50.47 26.50
C LYS A 21 -34.34 -51.11 27.62
N LYS A 22 -33.07 -50.73 27.72
CA LYS A 22 -32.14 -51.23 28.75
C LYS A 22 -32.23 -50.47 30.08
N ARG A 23 -33.03 -49.39 30.16
CA ARG A 23 -33.32 -48.73 31.44
C ARG A 23 -34.17 -49.67 32.30
N PRO A 24 -33.76 -49.97 33.55
CA PRO A 24 -34.54 -50.83 34.41
C PRO A 24 -35.89 -50.17 34.69
N VAL A 25 -36.97 -50.83 34.29
CA VAL A 25 -38.32 -50.50 34.75
C VAL A 25 -38.31 -50.67 36.26
N LYS A 26 -38.70 -49.63 37.02
CA LYS A 26 -38.88 -49.71 38.48
C LYS A 26 -39.86 -50.84 38.82
N ARG A 27 -39.38 -52.07 38.97
CA ARG A 27 -40.01 -53.18 39.70
C ARG A 27 -39.02 -54.33 39.84
N GLN A 28 -38.74 -54.63 41.12
CA GLN A 28 -37.98 -55.74 41.69
C GLN A 28 -36.44 -55.66 41.60
N ARG A 29 -35.85 -55.46 42.80
CA ARG A 29 -34.44 -55.67 43.12
C ARG A 29 -34.11 -57.16 42.97
N THR A 30 -33.19 -57.48 42.07
CA THR A 30 -32.33 -58.66 42.21
C THR A 30 -30.91 -58.25 41.80
N MET A 31 -29.93 -58.87 42.46
CA MET A 31 -28.52 -58.45 42.55
C MET A 31 -27.81 -58.08 41.23
N GLY A 32 -26.92 -57.10 41.36
CA GLY A 32 -25.75 -56.75 40.53
C GLY A 32 -25.62 -57.40 39.16
N ASN A 33 -25.89 -56.63 38.12
CA ASN A 33 -25.59 -57.03 36.74
C ASN A 33 -24.52 -56.08 36.17
N ILE A 34 -23.26 -56.31 36.56
CA ILE A 34 -22.07 -55.55 36.11
C ILE A 34 -21.99 -55.50 34.57
N PHE A 35 -22.48 -56.55 33.89
CA PHE A 35 -22.58 -56.61 32.43
C PHE A 35 -23.58 -55.60 31.84
N ALA A 36 -24.71 -55.32 32.50
CA ALA A 36 -25.71 -54.38 31.99
C ALA A 36 -25.23 -52.92 32.07
N ASP A 37 -24.46 -52.58 33.11
CA ASP A 37 -23.86 -51.26 33.27
C ASP A 37 -22.71 -51.03 32.26
N SER A 38 -21.87 -52.05 32.02
CA SER A 38 -20.81 -52.01 30.98
C SER A 38 -21.39 -51.76 29.58
N THR A 39 -22.48 -52.45 29.22
CA THR A 39 -23.12 -52.27 27.90
C THR A 39 -23.85 -50.93 27.76
N ILE A 40 -24.31 -50.30 28.84
CA ILE A 40 -24.91 -48.96 28.79
C ILE A 40 -23.84 -47.89 28.60
N GLU A 41 -22.68 -48.03 29.24
CA GLU A 41 -21.54 -47.12 29.02
C GLU A 41 -20.98 -47.22 27.60
N GLU A 42 -20.88 -48.42 27.03
CA GLU A 42 -20.52 -48.59 25.61
C GLU A 42 -21.51 -47.88 24.66
N LEU A 43 -22.82 -47.98 24.93
CA LEU A 43 -23.85 -47.28 24.15
C LEU A 43 -23.79 -45.75 24.34
N ARG A 44 -23.38 -45.26 25.52
CA ARG A 44 -23.15 -43.82 25.77
C ARG A 44 -21.96 -43.31 24.99
N LEU A 45 -20.85 -44.06 24.99
CA LEU A 45 -19.65 -43.74 24.23
C LEU A 45 -19.95 -43.68 22.73
N GLN A 46 -20.57 -44.73 22.18
CA GLN A 46 -20.99 -44.76 20.77
C GLN A 46 -21.93 -43.61 20.40
N ARG A 47 -22.84 -43.24 21.30
CA ARG A 47 -23.73 -42.09 21.09
C ARG A 47 -22.95 -40.78 21.09
N SER A 48 -21.95 -40.62 21.96
CA SER A 48 -21.10 -39.43 22.02
C SER A 48 -20.29 -39.28 20.73
N GLU A 49 -19.63 -40.35 20.29
CA GLU A 49 -18.85 -40.38 19.05
C GLU A 49 -19.73 -40.04 17.82
N LEU A 50 -20.91 -40.66 17.71
CA LEU A 50 -21.84 -40.35 16.62
C LEU A 50 -22.42 -38.93 16.68
N LEU A 51 -22.58 -38.35 17.87
CA LEU A 51 -22.98 -36.95 18.00
C LEU A 51 -21.88 -36.02 17.50
N GLU A 52 -20.62 -36.32 17.83
CA GLU A 52 -19.46 -35.58 17.38
C GLU A 52 -19.28 -35.68 15.86
N GLU A 53 -19.28 -36.89 15.29
CA GLU A 53 -19.19 -37.11 13.85
C GLU A 53 -20.31 -36.40 13.09
N ARG A 54 -21.54 -36.47 13.60
CA ARG A 54 -22.69 -35.76 13.01
C ARG A 54 -22.48 -34.25 13.05
N GLN A 55 -21.97 -33.72 14.15
CA GLN A 55 -21.72 -32.29 14.30
C GLN A 55 -20.59 -31.82 13.37
N GLN A 56 -19.49 -32.57 13.29
CA GLN A 56 -18.40 -32.32 12.34
C GLN A 56 -18.92 -32.32 10.88
N LEU A 57 -19.77 -33.28 10.53
CA LEU A 57 -20.34 -33.37 9.18
C LEU A 57 -21.29 -32.20 8.87
N LYS A 58 -22.06 -31.73 9.87
CA LYS A 58 -22.89 -30.52 9.74
C LYS A 58 -22.04 -29.26 9.58
N ASN A 59 -20.96 -29.12 10.36
CA ASN A 59 -20.00 -28.02 10.22
C ASN A 59 -19.40 -28.01 8.81
N LYS A 60 -18.94 -29.17 8.31
CA LYS A 60 -18.38 -29.30 6.95
C LYS A 60 -19.40 -28.98 5.84
N GLN A 61 -20.65 -29.40 6.02
CA GLN A 61 -21.73 -29.02 5.09
C GLN A 61 -21.94 -27.50 5.09
N PHE A 62 -21.95 -26.87 6.26
CA PHE A 62 -22.09 -25.42 6.40
C PHE A 62 -20.90 -24.67 5.78
N GLU A 63 -19.68 -25.13 6.01
CA GLU A 63 -18.46 -24.61 5.38
C GLU A 63 -18.57 -24.62 3.85
N THR A 64 -19.05 -25.73 3.27
CA THR A 64 -19.23 -25.84 1.81
C THR A 64 -20.23 -24.81 1.27
N LEU A 65 -21.32 -24.55 2.00
CA LEU A 65 -22.31 -23.53 1.62
C LEU A 65 -21.74 -22.11 1.73
N VAL A 66 -20.98 -21.85 2.80
CA VAL A 66 -20.30 -20.56 3.01
C VAL A 66 -19.26 -20.34 1.92
N ASP A 67 -18.46 -21.35 1.57
CA ASP A 67 -17.46 -21.28 0.50
C ASP A 67 -18.10 -21.00 -0.87
N ALA A 68 -19.20 -21.70 -1.20
CA ALA A 68 -19.95 -21.43 -2.44
C ALA A 68 -20.48 -19.99 -2.50
N ARG A 69 -21.05 -19.49 -1.40
CA ARG A 69 -21.53 -18.10 -1.29
C ARG A 69 -20.38 -17.10 -1.42
N ASN A 70 -19.27 -17.35 -0.73
CA ASN A 70 -18.09 -16.48 -0.74
C ASN A 70 -17.49 -16.43 -2.15
N THR A 71 -17.32 -17.58 -2.82
CA THR A 71 -16.85 -17.68 -4.21
C THR A 71 -17.75 -16.89 -5.17
N TYR A 72 -19.07 -17.04 -5.06
CA TYR A 72 -20.02 -16.28 -5.88
C TYR A 72 -19.88 -14.77 -5.65
N THR A 73 -19.82 -14.35 -4.39
CA THR A 73 -19.71 -12.92 -4.02
C THR A 73 -18.39 -12.32 -4.48
N THR A 74 -17.28 -13.04 -4.30
CA THR A 74 -15.95 -12.63 -4.76
C THR A 74 -15.92 -12.44 -6.27
N ARG A 75 -16.41 -13.41 -7.06
CA ARG A 75 -16.49 -13.27 -8.52
C ARG A 75 -17.34 -12.07 -8.94
N LEU A 76 -18.51 -11.91 -8.33
CA LEU A 76 -19.39 -10.77 -8.61
C LEU A 76 -18.69 -9.43 -8.32
N LEU A 77 -17.94 -9.33 -7.22
CA LEU A 77 -17.18 -8.12 -6.89
C LEU A 77 -16.02 -7.91 -7.86
N GLN A 78 -15.28 -8.96 -8.20
CA GLN A 78 -14.18 -8.91 -9.16
C GLN A 78 -14.68 -8.43 -10.52
N ASP A 79 -15.74 -9.03 -11.07
CA ASP A 79 -16.32 -8.65 -12.37
C ASP A 79 -16.79 -7.19 -12.38
N ASN A 80 -17.47 -6.76 -11.31
CA ASN A 80 -17.98 -5.39 -11.20
C ASN A 80 -16.87 -4.33 -11.02
N LYS A 81 -15.74 -4.72 -10.42
CA LYS A 81 -14.65 -3.80 -10.07
C LYS A 81 -13.45 -3.89 -11.01
N GLN A 82 -13.36 -4.89 -11.87
CA GLN A 82 -12.24 -5.11 -12.78
C GLN A 82 -11.93 -3.89 -13.64
N ARG A 83 -12.96 -3.13 -14.06
CA ARG A 83 -12.78 -1.89 -14.84
C ARG A 83 -11.98 -0.79 -14.14
N PHE A 84 -11.85 -0.87 -12.81
CA PHE A 84 -11.07 0.07 -12.01
C PHE A 84 -9.67 -0.48 -11.67
N MET A 85 -9.39 -1.73 -12.03
CA MET A 85 -8.13 -2.40 -11.78
C MET A 85 -7.26 -2.42 -13.04
N PRO A 86 -5.93 -2.44 -12.92
CA PRO A 86 -5.03 -2.77 -14.01
C PRO A 86 -5.40 -4.12 -14.65
N SER A 87 -5.14 -4.29 -15.95
CA SER A 87 -5.50 -5.50 -16.70
C SER A 87 -4.84 -6.78 -16.17
N ASN A 88 -3.74 -6.67 -15.43
CA ASN A 88 -3.00 -7.76 -14.82
C ASN A 88 -3.34 -8.00 -13.35
N MET A 89 -4.32 -7.28 -12.78
CA MET A 89 -4.66 -7.36 -11.36
C MET A 89 -6.14 -7.61 -11.17
N GLN A 90 -6.49 -8.42 -10.17
CA GLN A 90 -7.88 -8.64 -9.75
C GLN A 90 -8.10 -8.07 -8.36
N LEU A 91 -9.34 -7.70 -8.07
CA LEU A 91 -9.72 -7.30 -6.72
C LEU A 91 -9.54 -8.49 -5.78
N MET A 92 -8.72 -8.28 -4.75
CA MET A 92 -8.62 -9.22 -3.65
C MET A 92 -9.79 -9.04 -2.70
N VAL A 93 -10.49 -10.13 -2.40
CA VAL A 93 -11.68 -10.13 -1.54
C VAL A 93 -11.49 -11.18 -0.45
N HIS A 94 -11.50 -10.72 0.81
CA HIS A 94 -11.50 -11.60 1.97
C HIS A 94 -12.90 -11.66 2.56
N CYS A 95 -13.57 -12.80 2.40
CA CYS A 95 -14.83 -13.07 3.07
C CYS A 95 -14.54 -13.56 4.49
N VAL A 96 -15.01 -12.84 5.50
CA VAL A 96 -14.72 -13.15 6.90
C VAL A 96 -15.97 -13.30 7.75
N SER A 97 -15.87 -14.08 8.82
CA SER A 97 -16.92 -14.26 9.82
C SER A 97 -16.37 -14.03 11.24
N ASN A 98 -16.51 -12.81 11.73
CA ASN A 98 -16.09 -12.44 13.10
C ASN A 98 -16.89 -13.23 14.15
N THR A 99 -18.18 -13.44 13.92
CA THR A 99 -19.06 -14.15 14.86
C THR A 99 -18.55 -15.57 15.13
N HIS A 100 -18.31 -16.36 14.08
CA HIS A 100 -17.82 -17.74 14.24
C HIS A 100 -16.39 -17.78 14.80
N TYR A 101 -15.54 -16.82 14.42
CA TYR A 101 -14.17 -16.75 14.94
C TYR A 101 -14.13 -16.45 16.45
N ILE A 102 -14.97 -15.52 16.93
CA ILE A 102 -15.05 -15.16 18.35
C ILE A 102 -15.66 -16.30 19.17
N THR A 103 -16.61 -17.05 18.62
CA THR A 103 -17.18 -18.24 19.29
C THR A 103 -16.10 -19.24 19.71
N HIS A 104 -15.10 -19.52 18.86
CA HIS A 104 -13.96 -20.38 19.22
C HIS A 104 -13.10 -19.84 20.38
N LEU A 105 -13.16 -18.54 20.67
CA LEU A 105 -12.38 -17.91 21.74
C LEU A 105 -13.16 -17.83 23.06
N LEU A 106 -14.48 -17.68 23.00
CA LEU A 106 -15.31 -17.33 24.15
C LEU A 106 -16.25 -18.46 24.59
N ASP A 107 -16.51 -19.45 23.73
CA ASP A 107 -17.48 -20.51 24.00
C ASP A 107 -16.83 -21.90 23.77
N PRO A 108 -16.57 -22.67 24.84
CA PRO A 108 -15.97 -23.99 24.74
C PRO A 108 -16.95 -25.06 24.22
N GLU A 109 -18.28 -24.83 24.32
CA GLU A 109 -19.31 -25.78 23.87
C GLU A 109 -20.40 -25.10 23.03
N PRO A 110 -20.04 -24.60 21.84
CA PRO A 110 -20.94 -23.78 21.04
C PRO A 110 -22.12 -24.57 20.47
N GLU A 111 -23.33 -24.04 20.69
CA GLU A 111 -24.55 -24.61 20.12
C GLU A 111 -24.65 -24.36 18.60
N GLY A 112 -24.95 -25.41 17.83
CA GLY A 112 -25.23 -25.31 16.40
C GLY A 112 -24.01 -25.51 15.50
N THR A 113 -24.11 -25.12 14.23
CA THR A 113 -23.01 -25.29 13.26
C THR A 113 -22.00 -24.16 13.36
N LEU A 114 -20.73 -24.54 13.55
CA LEU A 114 -19.62 -23.62 13.66
C LEU A 114 -18.63 -23.87 12.51
N LEU A 115 -18.15 -22.80 11.88
CA LEU A 115 -17.07 -22.89 10.88
C LEU A 115 -15.77 -23.23 11.59
N ASP A 116 -14.92 -24.05 11.00
CA ASP A 116 -13.52 -24.17 11.42
C ASP A 116 -12.84 -22.79 11.48
N VAL A 117 -11.86 -22.64 12.36
CA VAL A 117 -11.08 -21.40 12.55
C VAL A 117 -10.54 -20.90 11.21
N ASN A 118 -10.03 -21.79 10.34
CA ASN A 118 -9.52 -21.41 9.03
C ASN A 118 -10.64 -21.00 8.07
N ALA A 119 -11.78 -21.71 8.12
CA ALA A 119 -12.95 -21.44 7.28
C ALA A 119 -13.64 -20.10 7.63
N THR A 120 -13.35 -19.50 8.79
CA THR A 120 -13.81 -18.14 9.11
C THR A 120 -13.18 -17.04 8.24
N GLY A 121 -12.07 -17.33 7.54
CA GLY A 121 -11.32 -16.36 6.73
C GLY A 121 -10.46 -15.37 7.52
N ILE A 122 -10.56 -15.32 8.86
CA ILE A 122 -9.78 -14.41 9.70
C ILE A 122 -8.27 -14.72 9.66
N PRO A 123 -7.81 -15.99 9.75
CA PRO A 123 -6.39 -16.29 9.62
C PRO A 123 -5.80 -15.83 8.27
N ALA A 124 -6.52 -16.08 7.17
CA ALA A 124 -6.10 -15.65 5.84
C ALA A 124 -6.03 -14.12 5.72
N LEU A 125 -7.02 -13.40 6.28
CA LEU A 125 -6.99 -11.94 6.33
C LEU A 125 -5.78 -11.44 7.14
N ARG A 126 -5.47 -12.05 8.29
CA ARG A 126 -4.29 -11.67 9.10
C ARG A 126 -2.99 -11.90 8.36
N ALA A 127 -2.83 -13.05 7.72
CA ALA A 127 -1.64 -13.35 6.91
C ALA A 127 -1.45 -12.30 5.80
N TRP A 128 -2.52 -11.98 5.08
CA TRP A 128 -2.50 -10.95 4.05
C TRP A 128 -2.19 -9.54 4.58
N VAL A 129 -2.79 -9.14 5.70
CA VAL A 129 -2.49 -7.85 6.33
C VAL A 129 -1.02 -7.79 6.76
N LEU A 130 -0.49 -8.87 7.34
CA LEU A 130 0.92 -8.98 7.73
C LEU A 130 1.85 -8.87 6.52
N GLU A 131 1.52 -9.53 5.41
CA GLU A 131 2.26 -9.46 4.15
C GLU A 131 2.32 -8.01 3.61
N ILE A 132 1.20 -7.28 3.64
CA ILE A 132 1.18 -5.87 3.21
C ILE A 132 2.07 -4.98 4.08
N VAL A 133 2.02 -5.16 5.41
CA VAL A 133 2.77 -4.29 6.32
C VAL A 133 4.21 -4.75 6.52
N ALA A 134 4.58 -5.96 6.13
CA ALA A 134 5.90 -6.55 6.36
C ALA A 134 7.04 -5.66 5.81
N PRO A 135 6.99 -5.11 4.58
CA PRO A 135 8.04 -4.22 4.09
C PRO A 135 8.21 -2.97 4.96
N SER A 136 7.10 -2.34 5.36
CA SER A 136 7.12 -1.15 6.23
C SER A 136 7.66 -1.46 7.62
N LEU A 137 7.27 -2.61 8.19
CA LEU A 137 7.75 -3.07 9.49
C LEU A 137 9.25 -3.36 9.46
N LEU A 138 9.72 -4.03 8.41
CA LEU A 138 11.14 -4.32 8.20
C LEU A 138 11.96 -3.03 8.09
N LEU A 139 11.48 -2.05 7.31
CA LEU A 139 12.11 -0.73 7.21
C LEU A 139 12.19 0.00 8.56
N ALA A 140 11.17 -0.14 9.41
CA ALA A 140 11.16 0.45 10.76
C ALA A 140 12.15 -0.25 11.70
N ILE A 141 12.26 -1.58 11.63
CA ILE A 141 13.25 -2.36 12.38
C ILE A 141 14.67 -1.95 11.96
N GLU A 142 14.93 -1.86 10.65
CA GLU A 142 16.19 -1.34 10.10
C GLU A 142 16.51 0.06 10.58
N GLU A 143 15.50 0.92 10.68
CA GLU A 143 15.69 2.25 11.24
C GLU A 143 16.19 2.22 12.67
N ARG A 144 15.55 1.40 13.49
CA ARG A 144 15.90 1.27 14.89
C ARG A 144 17.30 0.71 15.06
N ILE A 145 17.63 -0.36 14.35
CA ILE A 145 18.96 -0.99 14.35
C ILE A 145 20.01 0.02 13.88
N GLY A 146 19.78 0.69 12.74
CA GLY A 146 20.74 1.64 12.19
C GLY A 146 21.00 2.84 13.10
N LYS A 147 20.00 3.31 13.86
CA LYS A 147 20.18 4.34 14.90
C LYS A 147 21.06 3.84 16.04
N CYS A 148 20.88 2.59 16.49
CA CYS A 148 21.74 1.97 17.50
C CYS A 148 23.18 1.80 16.98
N CYS A 149 23.36 1.29 15.77
CA CYS A 149 24.68 1.14 15.15
C CYS A 149 25.39 2.50 15.01
N ALA A 150 24.68 3.54 14.55
CA ALA A 150 25.23 4.89 14.44
C ALA A 150 25.64 5.47 15.81
N LEU A 151 24.88 5.17 16.88
CA LEU A 151 25.25 5.55 18.23
C LEU A 151 26.53 4.84 18.67
N VAL A 152 26.59 3.50 18.55
CA VAL A 152 27.75 2.70 18.97
C VAL A 152 29.02 3.14 18.23
N HIS A 153 28.96 3.29 16.90
CA HIS A 153 30.11 3.80 16.13
C HIS A 153 30.48 5.24 16.50
N GLY A 154 29.50 6.10 16.76
CA GLY A 154 29.77 7.48 17.21
C GLY A 154 30.47 7.53 18.57
N VAL A 155 30.02 6.72 19.53
CA VAL A 155 30.66 6.61 20.85
C VAL A 155 32.03 5.97 20.74
N ALA A 156 32.21 4.96 19.87
CA ALA A 156 33.51 4.36 19.60
C ALA A 156 34.48 5.35 18.95
N MET A 157 34.03 6.20 18.02
CA MET A 157 34.82 7.28 17.46
C MET A 157 35.27 8.27 18.54
N TRP A 158 34.38 8.64 19.46
CA TRP A 158 34.71 9.52 20.59
C TRP A 158 35.67 8.86 21.60
N ALA A 159 35.40 7.62 22.01
CA ALA A 159 36.19 6.92 23.02
C ALA A 159 37.61 6.58 22.55
N GLN A 160 37.82 6.51 21.23
CA GLN A 160 39.11 6.16 20.63
C GLN A 160 39.88 7.39 20.12
N SER A 161 39.22 8.54 19.88
CA SER A 161 39.87 9.74 19.31
C SER A 161 41.00 10.31 20.19
N THR A 162 42.22 10.44 19.67
CA THR A 162 43.29 11.15 20.41
C THR A 162 43.10 12.66 20.29
N PRO A 163 43.17 13.42 21.39
CA PRO A 163 43.01 14.88 21.37
C PRO A 163 44.28 15.54 20.82
N GLN A 164 44.45 15.55 19.49
CA GLN A 164 45.49 16.35 18.84
C GLN A 164 44.98 17.06 17.58
N LYS A 165 45.54 18.25 17.37
CA LYS A 165 45.19 19.29 16.41
C LYS A 165 44.92 18.77 15.00
N ARG A 166 43.66 18.88 14.53
CA ARG A 166 43.22 19.18 13.14
C ARG A 166 41.68 19.16 12.97
N LYS A 167 40.92 19.78 13.88
CA LYS A 167 39.44 19.76 13.86
C LYS A 167 38.81 20.35 12.59
N ALA A 168 39.35 21.46 12.08
CA ALA A 168 38.74 22.21 10.98
C ALA A 168 38.61 21.35 9.69
N GLY A 169 39.71 20.78 9.21
CA GLY A 169 39.70 20.02 7.95
C GLY A 169 38.86 18.74 7.96
N ILE A 170 38.60 18.15 9.12
CA ILE A 170 37.77 16.94 9.24
C ILE A 170 36.28 17.31 9.14
N LEU A 171 35.88 18.38 9.81
CA LEU A 171 34.50 18.87 9.73
C LEU A 171 34.16 19.37 8.34
N ASP A 172 35.10 20.00 7.64
CA ASP A 172 34.90 20.45 6.26
C ASP A 172 34.62 19.27 5.31
N VAL A 173 35.39 18.19 5.42
CA VAL A 173 35.14 16.94 4.65
C VAL A 173 33.79 16.32 5.00
N ALA A 174 33.41 16.28 6.29
CA ALA A 174 32.12 15.74 6.70
C ALA A 174 30.93 16.61 6.25
N ARG A 175 31.13 17.92 6.09
CA ARG A 175 30.10 18.87 5.63
C ARG A 175 29.95 18.93 4.12
N ALA A 176 30.99 18.57 3.35
CA ALA A 176 31.00 18.69 1.90
C ALA A 176 29.76 18.09 1.20
N PRO A 177 29.27 16.88 1.56
CA PRO A 177 28.06 16.33 0.94
C PRO A 177 26.80 17.17 1.20
N GLY A 178 26.71 17.83 2.36
CA GLY A 178 25.62 18.74 2.70
C GLY A 178 25.62 20.04 1.90
N LEU A 179 26.78 20.47 1.40
CA LEU A 179 26.92 21.66 0.56
C LEU A 179 26.53 21.38 -0.89
N SER A 180 26.82 20.18 -1.42
CA SER A 180 26.41 19.75 -2.75
C SER A 180 24.90 19.45 -2.85
N TRP A 181 24.30 19.00 -1.75
CA TRP A 181 22.93 18.48 -1.73
C TRP A 181 21.86 19.40 -2.34
N PRO A 182 21.81 20.73 -2.05
CA PRO A 182 20.85 21.62 -2.70
C PRO A 182 20.96 21.66 -4.23
N GLY A 183 22.18 21.59 -4.78
CA GLY A 183 22.40 21.57 -6.23
C GLY A 183 21.90 20.28 -6.88
N PHE A 184 22.02 19.15 -6.18
CA PHE A 184 21.42 17.89 -6.62
C PHE A 184 19.89 17.96 -6.62
N ALA A 185 19.29 18.58 -5.60
CA ALA A 185 17.85 18.78 -5.50
C ALA A 185 17.30 19.68 -6.62
N GLU A 186 17.97 20.80 -6.90
CA GLU A 186 17.56 21.69 -8.00
C GLU A 186 17.64 21.00 -9.36
N THR A 187 18.70 20.22 -9.59
CA THR A 187 18.85 19.42 -10.81
C THR A 187 17.74 18.38 -10.94
N ALA A 188 17.41 17.68 -9.85
CA ALA A 188 16.36 16.68 -9.82
C ALA A 188 14.97 17.28 -10.04
N LEU A 189 14.71 18.48 -9.50
CA LEU A 189 13.47 19.22 -9.71
C LEU A 189 13.25 19.49 -11.21
N ARG A 190 14.25 20.07 -11.88
CA ARG A 190 14.21 20.35 -13.31
C ARG A 190 14.07 19.08 -14.16
N SER A 191 14.78 18.01 -13.77
CA SER A 191 14.66 16.70 -14.43
C SER A 191 13.25 16.14 -14.30
N THR A 192 12.68 16.19 -13.09
CA THR A 192 11.32 15.72 -12.81
C THR A 192 10.28 16.48 -13.63
N GLU A 193 10.37 17.81 -13.70
CA GLU A 193 9.49 18.63 -14.54
C GLU A 193 9.60 18.26 -16.02
N THR A 194 10.83 18.09 -16.51
CA THR A 194 11.10 17.71 -17.91
C THR A 194 10.55 16.31 -18.20
N THR A 195 10.73 15.35 -17.29
CA THR A 195 10.21 13.99 -17.38
C THR A 195 8.68 13.98 -17.42
N ILE A 196 8.02 14.72 -16.51
CA ILE A 196 6.55 14.82 -16.48
C ILE A 196 6.03 15.41 -17.79
N ASP A 197 6.67 16.47 -18.28
CA ASP A 197 6.25 17.11 -19.52
C ASP A 197 6.44 16.18 -20.73
N ALA A 198 7.66 15.69 -20.94
CA ALA A 198 8.03 14.89 -22.10
C ALA A 198 7.22 13.59 -22.20
N TYR A 199 7.04 12.89 -21.08
CA TYR A 199 6.37 11.59 -21.11
C TYR A 199 4.86 11.68 -21.03
N LEU A 200 4.25 12.73 -20.45
CA LEU A 200 2.79 12.77 -20.26
C LEU A 200 2.11 14.05 -20.77
N LEU A 201 2.57 15.23 -20.37
CA LEU A 201 1.85 16.47 -20.70
C LEU A 201 1.96 16.84 -22.18
N SER A 202 3.15 16.70 -22.77
CA SER A 202 3.38 16.93 -24.20
C SER A 202 2.55 15.98 -25.08
N PRO A 203 2.49 14.65 -24.82
CA PRO A 203 1.57 13.74 -25.50
C PRO A 203 0.09 14.12 -25.37
N LEU A 204 -0.35 14.56 -24.18
CA LEU A 204 -1.73 15.03 -23.96
C LEU A 204 -2.05 16.27 -24.79
N HIS A 205 -1.12 17.20 -24.89
CA HIS A 205 -1.27 18.39 -25.72
C HIS A 205 -1.29 18.03 -27.22
N TYR A 206 -0.36 17.20 -27.67
CA TYR A 206 -0.26 16.79 -29.07
C TYR A 206 -1.49 16.02 -29.56
N LYS A 207 -2.08 15.18 -28.71
CA LYS A 207 -3.27 14.38 -29.04
C LYS A 207 -4.60 15.07 -28.70
N LEU A 208 -4.58 16.32 -28.25
CA LEU A 208 -5.79 17.06 -27.85
C LEU A 208 -6.82 17.12 -28.98
N GLY A 209 -6.40 17.44 -30.21
CA GLY A 209 -7.32 17.49 -31.36
C GLY A 209 -8.02 16.15 -31.61
N ALA A 210 -7.27 15.05 -31.62
CA ALA A 210 -7.82 13.70 -31.79
C ALA A 210 -8.76 13.30 -30.63
N THR A 211 -8.47 13.74 -29.40
CA THR A 211 -9.38 13.55 -28.26
C THR A 211 -10.71 14.27 -28.49
N VAL A 212 -10.67 15.54 -28.90
CA VAL A 212 -11.86 16.34 -29.17
C VAL A 212 -12.68 15.71 -30.30
N GLU A 213 -12.03 15.31 -31.39
CA GLU A 213 -12.67 14.62 -32.52
C GLU A 213 -13.36 13.32 -32.08
N ALA A 214 -12.69 12.48 -31.28
CA ALA A 214 -13.26 11.24 -30.77
C ALA A 214 -14.49 11.50 -29.89
N ALA A 215 -14.43 12.53 -29.03
CA ALA A 215 -15.53 12.93 -28.17
C ALA A 215 -16.73 13.45 -28.97
N LEU A 216 -16.49 14.25 -30.01
CA LEU A 216 -17.53 14.73 -30.93
C LEU A 216 -18.12 13.58 -31.77
N GLY A 217 -17.31 12.60 -32.16
CA GLY A 217 -17.80 11.37 -32.80
C GLY A 217 -18.76 10.58 -31.88
N TYR A 218 -18.43 10.48 -30.59
CA TYR A 218 -19.34 9.88 -29.61
C TYR A 218 -20.61 10.72 -29.42
N HIS A 219 -20.50 12.05 -29.35
CA HIS A 219 -21.65 12.96 -29.30
C HIS A 219 -22.60 12.75 -30.49
N ASN A 220 -22.07 12.68 -31.72
CA ASN A 220 -22.88 12.45 -32.93
C ASN A 220 -23.58 11.09 -32.91
N THR A 221 -22.91 10.08 -32.35
CA THR A 221 -23.51 8.75 -32.13
C THR A 221 -24.67 8.84 -31.14
N LEU A 222 -24.53 9.60 -30.04
CA LEU A 222 -25.63 9.81 -29.09
C LEU A 222 -26.83 10.46 -29.76
N GLN A 223 -26.61 11.53 -30.54
CA GLN A 223 -27.67 12.29 -31.20
C GLN A 223 -28.46 11.47 -32.22
N SER A 224 -27.79 10.56 -32.93
CA SER A 224 -28.40 9.74 -33.99
C SER A 224 -29.09 8.47 -33.47
N THR A 225 -28.64 7.91 -32.34
CA THR A 225 -29.10 6.59 -31.87
C THR A 225 -30.02 6.62 -30.65
N TRP A 226 -29.98 7.68 -29.84
CA TRP A 226 -30.74 7.73 -28.59
C TRP A 226 -32.04 8.52 -28.71
N HIS A 227 -33.08 8.03 -28.05
CA HIS A 227 -34.36 8.74 -27.98
C HIS A 227 -34.20 10.05 -27.18
N PRO A 228 -34.84 11.16 -27.59
CA PRO A 228 -34.71 12.46 -26.93
C PRO A 228 -35.02 12.48 -25.43
N SER A 229 -36.00 11.71 -24.98
CA SER A 229 -36.32 11.61 -23.53
C SER A 229 -35.18 10.99 -22.73
N THR A 230 -34.46 10.04 -23.32
CA THR A 230 -33.31 9.40 -22.70
C THR A 230 -32.13 10.36 -22.65
N LEU A 231 -31.84 11.08 -23.74
CA LEU A 231 -30.81 12.13 -23.78
C LEU A 231 -31.06 13.16 -22.68
N ARG A 232 -32.29 13.64 -22.54
CA ARG A 232 -32.68 14.57 -21.47
C ARG A 232 -32.34 14.02 -20.07
N ALA A 233 -32.63 12.75 -19.83
CA ALA A 233 -32.38 12.13 -18.54
C ALA A 233 -30.89 12.08 -18.20
N PHE A 234 -30.00 11.89 -19.18
CA PHE A 234 -28.55 11.98 -18.96
C PHE A 234 -28.12 13.41 -18.62
N PHE A 235 -28.58 14.43 -19.34
CA PHE A 235 -28.26 15.83 -19.02
C PHE A 235 -28.68 16.20 -17.60
N LEU A 236 -29.91 15.85 -17.20
CA LEU A 236 -30.43 16.12 -15.86
C LEU A 236 -29.69 15.37 -14.74
N LYS A 237 -28.94 14.32 -15.09
CA LYS A 237 -28.21 13.48 -14.13
C LYS A 237 -26.69 13.58 -14.33
N GLY A 238 -26.20 14.69 -14.89
CA GLY A 238 -24.77 14.96 -15.03
C GLY A 238 -24.03 13.90 -15.86
N GLY A 239 -24.68 13.37 -16.90
CA GLY A 239 -24.12 12.34 -17.77
C GLY A 239 -24.21 10.91 -17.22
N LYS A 240 -24.97 10.67 -16.13
CA LYS A 240 -25.18 9.33 -15.56
C LYS A 240 -26.63 8.88 -15.65
N HIS A 241 -26.90 7.85 -16.42
CA HIS A 241 -28.24 7.26 -16.46
C HIS A 241 -28.19 5.76 -16.77
N LEU A 242 -29.22 5.05 -16.32
CA LEU A 242 -29.41 3.62 -16.54
C LEU A 242 -30.70 3.44 -17.33
N THR A 243 -30.66 2.60 -18.37
CA THR A 243 -31.83 2.31 -19.20
C THR A 243 -32.03 0.81 -19.33
N LYS A 244 -33.25 0.36 -19.64
CA LYS A 244 -33.52 -1.07 -19.88
C LYS A 244 -32.72 -1.65 -21.06
N ARG A 245 -32.34 -0.82 -22.04
CA ARG A 245 -31.50 -1.23 -23.19
C ARG A 245 -30.03 -1.39 -22.82
N GLN A 246 -29.59 -0.92 -21.66
CA GLN A 246 -28.19 -0.97 -21.25
C GLN A 246 -28.11 -1.34 -19.77
N ALA A 247 -27.87 -2.63 -19.52
CA ALA A 247 -27.86 -3.21 -18.18
C ALA A 247 -26.73 -2.66 -17.28
N LEU A 248 -25.67 -2.09 -17.87
CA LEU A 248 -24.58 -1.46 -17.15
C LEU A 248 -24.80 0.07 -17.04
N PRO A 249 -24.56 0.67 -15.86
CA PRO A 249 -24.59 2.13 -15.70
C PRO A 249 -23.66 2.81 -16.71
N THR A 250 -24.21 3.70 -17.54
CA THR A 250 -23.45 4.46 -18.53
C THR A 250 -23.07 5.81 -17.97
N CYS A 251 -21.81 6.20 -18.18
CA CYS A 251 -21.30 7.53 -17.85
C CYS A 251 -20.75 8.20 -19.12
N TRP A 252 -21.38 9.29 -19.55
CA TRP A 252 -20.93 10.04 -20.73
C TRP A 252 -19.55 10.64 -20.54
N ASN A 253 -19.23 11.17 -19.35
CA ASN A 253 -17.92 11.78 -19.09
C ASN A 253 -16.77 10.79 -19.31
N GLU A 254 -16.90 9.55 -18.83
CA GLU A 254 -15.90 8.49 -19.08
C GLU A 254 -15.82 8.10 -20.57
N LYS A 255 -16.97 8.08 -21.27
CA LYS A 255 -17.00 7.75 -22.71
C LYS A 255 -16.39 8.84 -23.58
N LEU A 256 -16.58 10.11 -23.22
CA LEU A 256 -15.96 11.25 -23.91
C LEU A 256 -14.44 11.28 -23.69
N LEU A 257 -13.98 10.80 -22.52
CA LEU A 257 -12.55 10.67 -22.19
C LEU A 257 -11.89 9.38 -22.67
N ASP A 258 -12.64 8.46 -23.27
CA ASP A 258 -12.17 7.09 -23.50
C ASP A 258 -10.88 7.05 -24.34
N PHE A 259 -10.83 7.86 -25.40
CA PHE A 259 -9.64 8.01 -26.25
C PHE A 259 -8.45 8.57 -25.45
N GLN A 260 -8.60 9.71 -24.78
CA GLN A 260 -7.51 10.31 -24.00
C GLN A 260 -7.00 9.36 -22.91
N THR A 261 -7.90 8.65 -22.23
CA THR A 261 -7.53 7.72 -21.16
C THR A 261 -6.77 6.51 -21.70
N LYS A 262 -7.26 5.88 -22.77
CA LYS A 262 -6.70 4.62 -23.30
C LYS A 262 -5.47 4.83 -24.16
N GLU A 263 -5.49 5.84 -25.03
CA GLU A 263 -4.45 6.04 -26.04
C GLU A 263 -3.32 6.95 -25.54
N VAL A 264 -3.58 7.78 -24.52
CA VAL A 264 -2.60 8.79 -24.07
C VAL A 264 -2.25 8.60 -22.60
N LEU A 265 -3.21 8.69 -21.68
CA LEU A 265 -2.93 8.67 -20.24
C LEU A 265 -2.33 7.33 -19.79
N ASN A 266 -3.02 6.21 -20.04
CA ASN A 266 -2.61 4.90 -19.55
C ASN A 266 -1.25 4.41 -20.09
N PRO A 267 -0.95 4.51 -21.40
CA PRO A 267 0.32 4.03 -21.96
C PRO A 267 1.54 4.84 -21.51
N ASN A 268 1.33 6.11 -21.17
CA ASN A 268 2.40 7.04 -20.79
C ASN A 268 2.58 7.16 -19.28
N TRP A 269 1.59 6.77 -18.48
CA TRP A 269 1.62 6.90 -17.03
C TRP A 269 2.79 6.17 -16.38
N SER A 270 3.02 4.90 -16.74
CA SER A 270 4.11 4.10 -16.18
C SER A 270 5.48 4.68 -16.53
N LYS A 271 5.67 5.11 -17.79
CA LYS A 271 6.91 5.73 -18.26
C LYS A 271 7.24 7.00 -17.50
N MET A 272 6.25 7.89 -17.32
CA MET A 272 6.41 9.11 -16.53
C MET A 272 6.77 8.77 -15.08
N LYS A 273 6.03 7.86 -14.44
CA LYS A 273 6.28 7.43 -13.06
C LYS A 273 7.71 6.89 -12.89
N GLU A 274 8.11 5.95 -13.75
CA GLU A 274 9.45 5.34 -13.72
C GLU A 274 10.56 6.36 -13.97
N GLY A 275 10.34 7.34 -14.86
CA GLY A 275 11.25 8.44 -15.10
C GLY A 275 11.49 9.27 -13.83
N VAL A 276 10.42 9.69 -13.15
CA VAL A 276 10.54 10.48 -11.92
C VAL A 276 11.21 9.68 -10.79
N HIS A 277 10.91 8.38 -10.69
CA HIS A 277 11.61 7.49 -9.76
C HIS A 277 13.12 7.45 -10.02
N LYS A 278 13.53 7.38 -11.30
CA LYS A 278 14.94 7.42 -11.69
C LYS A 278 15.59 8.76 -11.38
N ASP A 279 14.88 9.87 -11.58
CA ASP A 279 15.37 11.22 -11.26
C ASP A 279 15.68 11.36 -9.76
N LEU A 280 14.73 10.95 -8.90
CA LEU A 280 14.88 10.97 -7.45
C LEU A 280 15.97 10.01 -6.96
N ALA A 281 16.02 8.80 -7.50
CA ALA A 281 17.07 7.83 -7.17
C ALA A 281 18.45 8.32 -7.62
N GLY A 282 18.55 8.93 -8.81
CA GLY A 282 19.77 9.50 -9.36
C GLY A 282 20.32 10.62 -8.48
N MET A 283 19.45 11.50 -7.97
CA MET A 283 19.81 12.53 -7.00
C MET A 283 20.44 11.93 -5.73
N VAL A 284 19.81 10.90 -5.15
CA VAL A 284 20.30 10.23 -3.95
C VAL A 284 21.60 9.47 -4.20
N ASN A 285 21.73 8.80 -5.34
CA ASN A 285 22.93 8.04 -5.68
C ASN A 285 24.17 8.94 -5.77
N LYS A 286 24.05 10.14 -6.36
CA LYS A 286 25.14 11.13 -6.37
C LYS A 286 25.61 11.49 -4.97
N LEU A 287 24.68 11.74 -4.04
CA LEU A 287 25.00 12.01 -2.65
C LEU A 287 25.64 10.80 -1.95
N ILE A 288 25.15 9.59 -2.22
CA ILE A 288 25.73 8.36 -1.67
C ILE A 288 27.18 8.20 -2.12
N ASP A 289 27.48 8.51 -3.38
CA ASP A 289 28.85 8.44 -3.90
C ASP A 289 29.78 9.46 -3.21
N GLU A 290 29.31 10.69 -2.96
CA GLU A 290 30.05 11.66 -2.13
C GLU A 290 30.26 11.17 -0.69
N LEU A 291 29.23 10.61 -0.06
CA LEU A 291 29.32 10.06 1.30
C LEU A 291 30.31 8.88 1.37
N ARG A 292 30.36 8.01 0.35
CA ARG A 292 31.32 6.91 0.27
C ARG A 292 32.76 7.39 0.12
N ASP A 293 32.97 8.61 -0.36
CA ASP A 293 34.31 9.21 -0.47
C ASP A 293 34.79 9.85 0.84
N VAL A 294 33.88 10.25 1.74
CA VAL A 294 34.21 10.87 3.04
C VAL A 294 35.26 10.07 3.83
N PRO A 295 35.13 8.74 4.08
CA PRO A 295 36.16 7.98 4.79
C PRO A 295 37.53 7.99 4.07
N LYS A 296 37.53 7.99 2.73
CA LYS A 296 38.76 8.01 1.92
C LYS A 296 39.47 9.36 2.03
N GLN A 297 38.72 10.46 1.99
CA GLN A 297 39.27 11.80 2.17
C GLN A 297 39.83 12.00 3.58
N LEU A 298 39.11 11.54 4.61
CA LEU A 298 39.59 11.60 5.99
C LEU A 298 40.88 10.80 6.21
N GLY A 299 41.02 9.64 5.54
CA GLY A 299 42.26 8.86 5.56
C GLY A 299 43.49 9.63 5.07
N LYS A 300 43.31 10.56 4.10
CA LYS A 300 44.40 11.40 3.56
C LYS A 300 44.86 12.51 4.52
N ILE A 301 44.01 12.95 5.45
CA ILE A 301 44.23 14.13 6.31
C ILE A 301 45.01 13.78 7.60
N GLN A 302 45.52 12.54 7.74
CA GLN A 302 46.13 11.99 8.97
C GLN A 302 45.17 11.97 10.18
N PHE A 303 43.86 11.98 9.95
CA PHE A 303 42.83 11.69 10.98
C PHE A 303 43.03 10.30 11.65
N MET A 304 43.83 9.45 11.01
CA MET A 304 44.04 8.02 11.23
C MET A 304 44.64 7.62 12.58
N MET A 305 45.23 8.53 13.36
CA MET A 305 45.78 8.19 14.69
C MET A 305 44.72 8.29 15.81
N ALA A 306 43.54 8.83 15.51
CA ALA A 306 42.50 9.12 16.51
C ALA A 306 41.30 8.17 16.40
N ALA A 307 40.63 8.05 15.25
CA ALA A 307 39.47 7.15 15.14
C ALA A 307 39.84 5.89 14.35
N ARG A 308 39.49 4.69 14.85
CA ARG A 308 39.53 3.47 14.04
C ARG A 308 38.66 3.67 12.79
N MET A 309 39.25 3.55 11.60
CA MET A 309 38.61 3.86 10.30
C MET A 309 37.33 3.03 10.07
N GLU A 310 37.27 1.86 10.69
CA GLU A 310 36.12 0.97 10.73
C GLU A 310 34.89 1.69 11.32
N ASN A 311 35.06 2.49 12.36
CA ASN A 311 33.95 3.21 12.99
C ASN A 311 33.43 4.35 12.12
N VAL A 312 34.32 5.05 11.41
CA VAL A 312 33.94 6.10 10.45
C VAL A 312 33.15 5.48 9.30
N LYS A 313 33.65 4.39 8.72
CA LYS A 313 32.96 3.65 7.66
C LYS A 313 31.62 3.10 8.12
N GLY A 314 31.57 2.54 9.32
CA GLY A 314 30.35 2.05 9.95
C GLY A 314 29.31 3.16 10.10
N LEU A 315 29.69 4.29 10.69
CA LEU A 315 28.82 5.46 10.84
C LEU A 315 28.27 5.95 9.49
N VAL A 316 29.15 6.19 8.51
CA VAL A 316 28.74 6.66 7.17
C VAL A 316 27.79 5.66 6.50
N THR A 317 28.06 4.36 6.61
CA THR A 317 27.20 3.30 6.06
C THR A 317 25.79 3.35 6.66
N GLN A 318 25.67 3.57 7.98
CA GLN A 318 24.36 3.70 8.62
C GLN A 318 23.59 4.93 8.13
N TYR A 319 24.26 6.05 7.88
CA TYR A 319 23.63 7.26 7.34
C TYR A 319 23.24 7.12 5.86
N ILE A 320 24.04 6.42 5.05
CA ILE A 320 23.65 6.01 3.69
C ILE A 320 22.36 5.19 3.73
N GLY A 321 22.28 4.19 4.62
CA GLY A 321 21.08 3.38 4.80
C GLY A 321 19.85 4.22 5.20
N ARG A 322 20.02 5.23 6.06
CA ARG A 322 18.94 6.17 6.42
C ARG A 322 18.46 6.99 5.22
N ILE A 323 19.37 7.45 4.37
CA ILE A 323 19.04 8.23 3.15
C ILE A 323 18.26 7.35 2.15
N GLN A 324 18.71 6.11 1.92
CA GLN A 324 18.02 5.17 1.03
C GLN A 324 16.59 4.87 1.53
N ARG A 325 16.41 4.74 2.85
CA ARG A 325 15.07 4.56 3.45
C ARG A 325 14.19 5.80 3.30
N ALA A 326 14.76 6.99 3.50
CA ALA A 326 14.02 8.24 3.25
C ALA A 326 13.53 8.31 1.78
N LEU A 327 14.37 7.92 0.82
CA LEU A 327 13.96 7.80 -0.58
C LEU A 327 12.79 6.82 -0.75
N ALA A 328 12.90 5.61 -0.21
CA ALA A 328 11.85 4.59 -0.34
C ALA A 328 10.48 5.08 0.19
N VAL A 329 10.46 5.67 1.39
CA VAL A 329 9.25 6.23 2.00
C VAL A 329 8.65 7.36 1.16
N ARG A 330 9.48 8.22 0.59
CA ARG A 330 9.03 9.32 -0.27
C ARG A 330 8.52 8.85 -1.62
N LEU A 331 9.13 7.82 -2.22
CA LEU A 331 8.62 7.18 -3.43
C LEU A 331 7.25 6.53 -3.21
N GLU A 332 7.04 5.85 -2.08
CA GLU A 332 5.73 5.28 -1.73
C GLU A 332 4.66 6.37 -1.56
N THR A 333 4.99 7.45 -0.85
CA THR A 333 4.08 8.59 -0.66
C THR A 333 3.73 9.25 -1.99
N TYR A 334 4.73 9.43 -2.87
CA TYR A 334 4.55 9.96 -4.21
C TYR A 334 3.66 9.06 -5.08
N ASP A 335 3.88 7.75 -5.03
CA ASP A 335 3.10 6.75 -5.77
C ASP A 335 1.63 6.75 -5.38
N LYS A 336 1.35 6.91 -4.08
CA LYS A 336 -0.01 7.06 -3.57
C LYS A 336 -0.68 8.31 -4.14
N GLU A 337 0.01 9.44 -4.15
CA GLU A 337 -0.53 10.68 -4.70
C GLU A 337 -0.73 10.60 -6.22
N LEU A 338 0.22 10.00 -6.94
CA LEU A 338 0.06 9.68 -8.35
C LEU A 338 -1.18 8.79 -8.61
N GLY A 339 -1.42 7.79 -7.77
CA GLY A 339 -2.63 6.96 -7.84
C GLY A 339 -3.91 7.79 -7.76
N ASN A 340 -3.98 8.73 -6.80
CA ASN A 340 -5.12 9.64 -6.65
C ASN A 340 -5.30 10.55 -7.88
N ILE A 341 -4.20 11.12 -8.39
CA ILE A 341 -4.22 11.99 -9.56
C ILE A 341 -4.72 11.22 -10.79
N LYS A 342 -4.19 10.00 -11.01
CA LYS A 342 -4.63 9.14 -12.11
C LYS A 342 -6.11 8.83 -12.01
N GLN A 343 -6.59 8.47 -10.82
CA GLN A 343 -8.00 8.15 -10.61
C GLN A 343 -8.92 9.33 -10.95
N ASN A 344 -8.56 10.54 -10.53
CA ASN A 344 -9.31 11.77 -10.86
C ASN A 344 -9.22 12.17 -12.34
N ALA A 345 -8.21 11.67 -13.07
CA ALA A 345 -8.06 11.87 -14.50
C ALA A 345 -8.78 10.80 -15.35
N SER A 346 -8.99 9.59 -14.82
CA SER A 346 -9.51 8.46 -15.60
C SER A 346 -11.00 8.16 -15.39
N PHE A 347 -11.56 8.46 -14.23
CA PHE A 347 -12.91 8.00 -13.86
C PHE A 347 -13.82 9.16 -13.48
N ASP A 348 -15.12 8.99 -13.71
CA ASP A 348 -16.09 10.02 -13.33
C ASP A 348 -16.45 9.94 -11.85
N MET A 349 -15.83 10.83 -11.09
CA MET A 349 -16.02 10.99 -9.65
C MET A 349 -16.33 12.46 -9.32
N PRO A 350 -16.95 12.77 -8.16
CA PRO A 350 -17.31 14.15 -7.82
C PRO A 350 -16.13 15.15 -7.87
N ARG A 351 -14.90 14.66 -7.65
CA ARG A 351 -13.65 15.44 -7.67
C ARG A 351 -12.80 15.22 -8.93
N ALA A 352 -13.28 14.44 -9.90
CA ALA A 352 -12.55 14.19 -11.14
C ALA A 352 -12.48 15.46 -11.99
N TYR A 353 -11.34 15.63 -12.67
CA TYR A 353 -11.00 16.89 -13.36
C TYR A 353 -11.98 17.18 -14.49
N PHE A 354 -12.30 16.17 -15.31
CA PHE A 354 -13.23 16.32 -16.42
C PHE A 354 -14.68 16.50 -15.94
N THR A 355 -15.09 15.82 -14.88
CA THR A 355 -16.41 16.01 -14.26
C THR A 355 -16.61 17.45 -13.81
N GLN A 356 -15.58 18.06 -13.21
CA GLN A 356 -15.61 19.47 -12.83
C GLN A 356 -15.70 20.37 -14.06
N ALA A 357 -14.93 20.08 -15.11
CA ALA A 357 -14.95 20.86 -16.35
C ALA A 357 -16.28 20.75 -17.13
N MET A 358 -16.98 19.63 -17.02
CA MET A 358 -18.28 19.39 -17.67
C MET A 358 -19.48 19.94 -16.88
N ARG A 359 -19.32 20.17 -15.57
CA ARG A 359 -20.42 20.59 -14.67
C ARG A 359 -21.18 21.83 -15.17
N PRO A 360 -20.53 22.93 -15.59
CA PRO A 360 -21.25 24.12 -16.05
C PRO A 360 -22.15 23.85 -17.27
N MET A 361 -21.75 22.92 -18.14
CA MET A 361 -22.56 22.51 -19.29
C MET A 361 -23.82 21.79 -18.83
N TYR A 362 -23.69 20.79 -17.94
CA TYR A 362 -24.84 20.07 -17.40
C TYR A 362 -25.81 20.98 -16.66
N GLU A 363 -25.30 21.91 -15.84
CA GLU A 363 -26.12 22.90 -15.13
C GLU A 363 -26.89 23.79 -16.10
N ASN A 364 -26.25 24.31 -17.15
CA ASN A 364 -26.91 25.10 -18.19
C ASN A 364 -28.02 24.29 -18.89
N CYS A 365 -27.69 23.09 -19.38
CA CYS A 365 -28.64 22.20 -20.05
C CYS A 365 -29.82 21.84 -19.13
N SER A 366 -29.58 21.63 -17.83
CA SER A 366 -30.62 21.31 -16.86
C SER A 366 -31.70 22.37 -16.70
N ASN A 367 -31.41 23.62 -17.08
CA ASN A 367 -32.33 24.75 -16.99
C ASN A 367 -33.14 24.98 -18.28
N MET A 368 -32.79 24.31 -19.38
CA MET A 368 -33.48 24.45 -20.66
C MET A 368 -34.88 23.81 -20.64
N ARG A 369 -35.87 24.48 -21.25
CA ARG A 369 -37.27 24.06 -21.32
C ARG A 369 -37.83 24.33 -22.73
N GLY A 370 -38.95 23.70 -23.06
CA GLY A 370 -39.72 23.96 -24.29
C GLY A 370 -39.41 23.02 -25.48
N PRO A 371 -40.15 23.17 -26.58
CA PRO A 371 -39.91 22.44 -27.83
C PRO A 371 -38.49 22.68 -28.35
N GLY A 372 -37.81 21.62 -28.80
CA GLY A 372 -36.44 21.73 -29.31
C GLY A 372 -35.34 21.82 -28.24
N CYS A 373 -35.67 21.83 -26.95
CA CYS A 373 -34.66 21.94 -25.88
C CYS A 373 -33.58 20.85 -25.95
N ILE A 374 -33.91 19.62 -26.37
CA ILE A 374 -32.92 18.53 -26.48
C ILE A 374 -31.91 18.81 -27.60
N LYS A 375 -32.36 19.37 -28.73
CA LYS A 375 -31.45 19.77 -29.80
C LYS A 375 -30.49 20.85 -29.28
N GLY A 376 -31.04 21.87 -28.60
CA GLY A 376 -30.22 22.91 -27.96
C GLY A 376 -29.23 22.36 -26.91
N MET A 377 -29.62 21.38 -26.10
CA MET A 377 -28.71 20.74 -25.14
C MET A 377 -27.55 20.01 -25.83
N MET A 378 -27.82 19.31 -26.95
CA MET A 378 -26.79 18.64 -27.75
C MET A 378 -25.87 19.66 -28.43
N ASP A 379 -26.44 20.71 -29.04
CA ASP A 379 -25.65 21.80 -29.65
C ASP A 379 -24.71 22.43 -28.60
N VAL A 380 -25.22 22.73 -27.40
CA VAL A 380 -24.41 23.24 -26.28
C VAL A 380 -23.33 22.26 -25.84
N MET A 381 -23.61 20.96 -25.82
CA MET A 381 -22.61 19.94 -25.51
C MET A 381 -21.50 19.91 -26.58
N SER A 382 -21.87 19.97 -27.86
CA SER A 382 -20.92 20.02 -28.98
C SER A 382 -20.03 21.26 -28.91
N ASP A 383 -20.62 22.44 -28.67
CA ASP A 383 -19.88 23.69 -28.52
C ASP A 383 -18.92 23.64 -27.32
N HIS A 384 -19.39 23.10 -26.19
CA HIS A 384 -18.58 22.95 -24.97
C HIS A 384 -17.40 22.01 -25.19
N LEU A 385 -17.61 20.87 -25.84
CA LEU A 385 -16.54 19.90 -26.17
C LEU A 385 -15.54 20.46 -27.19
N SER A 386 -16.00 21.27 -28.14
CA SER A 386 -15.17 21.88 -29.18
C SER A 386 -14.43 23.13 -28.71
N GLY A 387 -14.78 23.67 -27.53
CA GLY A 387 -14.25 24.94 -27.03
C GLY A 387 -14.76 26.18 -27.76
N ILE A 388 -15.80 26.05 -28.60
CA ILE A 388 -16.34 27.17 -29.38
C ILE A 388 -16.96 28.19 -28.42
N GLY A 389 -16.55 29.45 -28.55
CA GLY A 389 -17.08 30.56 -27.75
C GLY A 389 -16.67 30.55 -26.27
N ARG A 390 -15.64 29.77 -25.88
CA ARG A 390 -15.16 29.68 -24.50
C ARG A 390 -13.63 29.83 -24.40
N PRO A 391 -13.09 30.29 -23.25
CA PRO A 391 -11.64 30.41 -23.06
C PRO A 391 -10.90 29.06 -22.99
N SER A 392 -11.59 27.97 -22.61
CA SER A 392 -11.03 26.63 -22.50
C SER A 392 -12.12 25.58 -22.68
N ASP A 393 -11.85 24.57 -23.51
CA ASP A 393 -12.63 23.34 -23.60
C ASP A 393 -12.38 22.45 -22.34
N PRO A 394 -13.23 21.44 -22.07
CA PRO A 394 -13.12 20.62 -20.87
C PRO A 394 -11.88 19.73 -20.84
N PHE A 395 -11.32 19.35 -22.00
CA PHE A 395 -10.08 18.57 -22.06
C PHE A 395 -8.87 19.43 -21.72
N SER A 396 -8.81 20.66 -22.23
CA SER A 396 -7.80 21.65 -21.85
C SER A 396 -7.86 21.98 -20.35
N ALA A 397 -9.06 22.16 -19.79
CA ALA A 397 -9.23 22.41 -18.36
C ALA A 397 -8.77 21.21 -17.49
N MET A 398 -9.07 20.00 -17.93
CA MET A 398 -8.56 18.78 -17.30
C MET A 398 -7.03 18.69 -17.40
N ASN A 399 -6.45 18.95 -18.57
CA ASN A 399 -5.00 18.89 -18.78
C ASN A 399 -4.26 19.94 -17.94
N ALA A 400 -4.84 21.14 -17.78
CA ALA A 400 -4.32 22.16 -16.87
C ALA A 400 -4.36 21.71 -15.40
N SER A 401 -5.47 21.09 -14.97
CA SER A 401 -5.61 20.53 -13.63
C SER A 401 -4.59 19.41 -13.38
N LEU A 402 -4.41 18.53 -14.37
CA LEU A 402 -3.44 17.44 -14.32
C LEU A 402 -2.00 17.96 -14.23
N ARG A 403 -1.63 18.94 -15.07
CA ARG A 403 -0.33 19.62 -15.02
C ARG A 403 -0.07 20.19 -13.63
N SER A 404 -1.00 21.00 -13.11
CA SER A 404 -0.86 21.62 -11.79
C SER A 404 -0.64 20.58 -10.69
N LYS A 405 -1.40 19.49 -10.68
CA LYS A 405 -1.30 18.45 -9.65
C LYS A 405 -0.03 17.62 -9.78
N LEU A 406 0.40 17.29 -11.00
CA LEU A 406 1.64 16.56 -11.23
C LEU A 406 2.88 17.38 -10.88
N SER A 407 2.95 18.64 -11.33
CA SER A 407 4.04 19.54 -10.94
C SER A 407 4.13 19.68 -9.42
N HIS A 408 3.00 19.93 -8.76
CA HIS A 408 2.96 20.02 -7.30
C HIS A 408 3.41 18.72 -6.61
N ALA A 409 2.99 17.55 -7.10
CA ALA A 409 3.40 16.27 -6.56
C ALA A 409 4.91 16.03 -6.73
N GLY A 410 5.47 16.35 -7.91
CA GLY A 410 6.91 16.27 -8.19
C GLY A 410 7.72 17.20 -7.28
N ASP A 411 7.31 18.47 -7.18
CA ASP A 411 7.94 19.46 -6.31
C ASP A 411 7.96 19.01 -4.85
N CYS A 412 6.81 18.55 -4.35
CA CYS A 412 6.68 18.04 -2.99
C CYS A 412 7.57 16.82 -2.76
N ALA A 413 7.68 15.90 -3.73
CA ALA A 413 8.54 14.72 -3.61
C ALA A 413 10.01 15.13 -3.46
N VAL A 414 10.50 16.03 -4.33
CA VAL A 414 11.89 16.52 -4.31
C VAL A 414 12.17 17.29 -3.02
N ARG A 415 11.31 18.26 -2.66
CA ARG A 415 11.54 19.13 -1.48
C ARG A 415 11.45 18.39 -0.16
N ASN A 416 10.51 17.45 -0.03
CA ASN A 416 10.40 16.66 1.19
C ASN A 416 11.61 15.73 1.35
N LEU A 417 12.06 15.09 0.26
CA LEU A 417 13.29 14.30 0.29
C LEU A 417 14.52 15.16 0.59
N GLN A 418 14.59 16.37 0.01
CA GLN A 418 15.63 17.34 0.30
C GLN A 418 15.68 17.68 1.79
N SER A 419 14.53 17.96 2.41
CA SER A 419 14.42 18.25 3.84
C SER A 419 14.89 17.09 4.70
N ASP A 420 14.36 15.88 4.47
CA ASP A 420 14.70 14.69 5.25
C ASP A 420 16.21 14.39 5.20
N VAL A 421 16.79 14.46 4.00
CA VAL A 421 18.22 14.19 3.79
C VAL A 421 19.07 15.29 4.41
N THR A 422 18.65 16.55 4.36
CA THR A 422 19.35 17.66 5.02
C THR A 422 19.44 17.41 6.53
N ASP A 423 18.35 16.96 7.15
CA ASP A 423 18.34 16.61 8.57
C ASP A 423 19.24 15.42 8.91
N ILE A 424 19.29 14.42 8.02
CA ILE A 424 20.18 13.27 8.16
C ILE A 424 21.65 13.71 8.06
N LEU A 425 22.00 14.54 7.07
CA LEU A 425 23.36 15.06 6.89
C LEU A 425 23.78 15.96 8.06
N ARG A 426 22.88 16.80 8.57
CA ARG A 426 23.11 17.60 9.77
C ARG A 426 23.44 16.73 10.98
N GLN A 427 22.69 15.65 11.18
CA GLN A 427 22.96 14.69 12.26
C GLN A 427 24.31 13.98 12.07
N LEU A 428 24.70 13.66 10.84
CA LEU A 428 26.02 13.09 10.55
C LEU A 428 27.14 14.04 10.99
N VAL A 429 27.06 15.31 10.58
CA VAL A 429 28.03 16.35 10.95
C VAL A 429 28.09 16.53 12.47
N GLN A 430 26.96 16.52 13.17
CA GLN A 430 26.92 16.59 14.63
C GLN A 430 27.65 15.41 15.30
N ARG A 431 27.64 14.22 14.71
CA ARG A 431 28.39 13.07 15.23
C ARG A 431 29.90 13.23 15.04
N PHE A 432 30.32 13.75 13.89
CA PHE A 432 31.72 14.11 13.68
C PHE A 432 32.17 15.20 14.65
N ASP A 433 31.36 16.24 14.83
CA ASP A 433 31.67 17.34 15.76
C ASP A 433 31.81 16.86 17.21
N ALA A 434 30.86 16.04 17.69
CA ALA A 434 30.93 15.44 19.02
C ALA A 434 32.17 14.55 19.22
N ALA A 435 32.56 13.77 18.21
CA ALA A 435 33.77 12.94 18.27
C ALA A 435 35.07 13.78 18.32
N LEU A 436 35.00 15.04 17.91
CA LEU A 436 36.12 15.97 17.78
C LEU A 436 36.08 17.10 18.81
N ALA A 437 35.20 17.05 19.81
CA ALA A 437 34.93 18.21 20.67
C ALA A 437 36.11 18.64 21.56
N PHE A 438 37.15 17.82 21.78
CA PHE A 438 38.15 18.08 22.83
C PHE A 438 39.53 18.49 22.29
N GLU A 439 40.01 19.66 22.74
CA GLU A 439 41.43 20.07 22.60
C GLU A 439 42.22 19.82 23.89
N ASN A 440 41.56 19.87 25.05
CA ASN A 440 42.12 19.58 26.38
C ASN A 440 41.17 18.62 27.11
N GLU A 441 41.58 17.37 27.30
CA GLU A 441 40.77 16.34 27.98
C GLU A 441 40.88 16.48 29.50
N THR A 442 39.75 16.46 30.21
CA THR A 442 39.75 16.42 31.68
C THR A 442 40.06 15.02 32.19
N ARG A 443 40.55 14.91 33.44
CA ARG A 443 40.85 13.59 34.04
C ARG A 443 39.61 12.69 34.14
N ASP A 444 38.45 13.26 34.43
CA ASP A 444 37.19 12.50 34.54
C ASP A 444 36.72 11.99 33.18
N GLU A 445 36.88 12.78 32.11
CA GLU A 445 36.58 12.36 30.73
C GLU A 445 37.53 11.25 30.26
N PHE A 446 38.82 11.36 30.56
CA PHE A 446 39.79 10.32 30.27
C PHE A 446 39.42 8.98 30.93
N LEU A 447 39.05 9.02 32.22
CA LEU A 447 38.60 7.84 32.95
C LEU A 447 37.29 7.27 32.37
N ALA A 448 36.32 8.14 32.04
CA ALA A 448 35.06 7.72 31.42
C ALA A 448 35.28 7.02 30.07
N ARG A 449 36.22 7.52 29.25
CA ARG A 449 36.59 6.90 27.99
C ARG A 449 37.23 5.54 28.20
N GLN A 450 38.20 5.40 29.09
CA GLN A 450 38.81 4.10 29.35
C GLN A 450 37.79 3.07 29.86
N ASN A 451 36.87 3.49 30.74
CA ASN A 451 35.86 2.61 31.32
C ASN A 451 34.83 2.11 30.30
N ILE A 452 34.55 2.87 29.23
CA ILE A 452 33.53 2.49 28.25
C ILE A 452 34.08 1.57 27.13
N VAL A 453 35.40 1.54 26.90
CA VAL A 453 36.02 0.74 25.81
C VAL A 453 35.61 -0.74 25.85
N PRO A 454 35.68 -1.47 26.99
CA PRO A 454 35.31 -2.89 27.01
C PRO A 454 33.85 -3.14 26.62
N ALA A 455 32.93 -2.28 27.07
CA ALA A 455 31.52 -2.36 26.71
C ALA A 455 31.29 -2.05 25.22
N LEU A 456 32.07 -1.15 24.63
CA LEU A 456 32.01 -0.84 23.21
C LEU A 456 32.48 -2.00 22.34
N ASP A 457 33.52 -2.72 22.72
CA ASP A 457 34.00 -3.88 21.96
C ASP A 457 32.92 -4.98 21.89
N THR A 458 32.22 -5.23 22.99
CA THR A 458 31.05 -6.14 23.00
C THR A 458 29.91 -5.60 22.13
N ALA A 459 29.56 -4.32 22.28
CA ALA A 459 28.47 -3.71 21.53
C ALA A 459 28.73 -3.68 20.01
N LEU A 460 29.96 -3.41 19.58
CA LEU A 460 30.34 -3.43 18.16
C LEU A 460 30.17 -4.83 17.56
N ALA A 461 30.63 -5.87 18.27
CA ALA A 461 30.47 -7.25 17.83
C ALA A 461 28.99 -7.66 17.73
N ASP A 462 28.17 -7.26 18.71
CA ASP A 462 26.73 -7.51 18.68
C ASP A 462 26.03 -6.79 17.53
N MET A 463 26.39 -5.53 17.26
CA MET A 463 25.83 -4.76 16.14
C MET A 463 26.20 -5.37 14.79
N GLU A 464 27.44 -5.84 14.61
CA GLU A 464 27.85 -6.56 13.39
C GLU A 464 27.08 -7.87 13.21
N ARG A 465 26.84 -8.61 14.30
CA ARG A 465 26.00 -9.82 14.26
C ARG A 465 24.57 -9.50 13.83
N ILE A 466 23.96 -8.48 14.45
CA ILE A 466 22.59 -8.05 14.13
C ILE A 466 22.47 -7.60 12.67
N ASP A 467 23.43 -6.80 12.19
CA ASP A 467 23.45 -6.32 10.79
C ASP A 467 23.58 -7.47 9.79
N ARG A 468 24.39 -8.50 10.12
CA ARG A 468 24.52 -9.71 9.31
C ARG A 468 23.21 -10.50 9.24
N THR A 469 22.59 -10.78 10.39
CA THR A 469 21.30 -11.48 10.44
C THR A 469 20.22 -10.72 9.65
N LEU A 470 20.20 -9.40 9.75
CA LEU A 470 19.25 -8.57 9.00
C LEU A 470 19.48 -8.65 7.48
N LYS A 471 20.74 -8.75 7.02
CA LYS A 471 21.06 -8.96 5.61
C LYS A 471 20.69 -10.36 5.13
N GLU A 472 20.88 -11.38 5.96
CA GLU A 472 20.48 -12.77 5.66
C GLU A 472 18.96 -12.87 5.49
N LEU A 473 18.19 -12.27 6.40
CA LEU A 473 16.72 -12.23 6.31
C LEU A 473 16.20 -11.56 5.02
N LYS A 474 16.97 -10.66 4.41
CA LYS A 474 16.62 -10.03 3.11
C LYS A 474 16.96 -10.88 1.90
N GLN A 475 17.89 -11.82 2.04
CA GLN A 475 18.35 -12.70 0.95
C GLN A 475 17.57 -14.01 0.89
N GLU A 476 16.84 -14.36 1.95
CA GLU A 476 15.92 -15.49 1.92
C GLU A 476 14.78 -15.22 0.92
N PRO A 477 14.56 -16.10 -0.08
CA PRO A 477 13.63 -15.87 -1.19
C PRO A 477 12.13 -15.96 -0.82
N ASN A 478 11.77 -15.73 0.44
CA ASN A 478 10.41 -15.89 0.97
C ASN A 478 9.95 -14.75 1.91
N VAL A 479 10.43 -13.52 1.70
CA VAL A 479 9.81 -12.30 2.26
C VAL A 479 9.44 -11.34 1.14
#